data_AF-A0A0F9PNX9-F1
#
_entry.id   AF-A0A0F9PNX9-F1
#
_cell.length_a   1.000
_cell.length_b   1.000
_cell.length_c   1.000
_cell.angle_alpha   90.00
_cell.angle_beta   90.00
_cell.angle_gamma   90.00
#
_symmetry.space_group_name_H-M   'P 1'
#
loop_
_entity.id
_entity.type
_entity.pdbx_description
1 polymer ?
#
loop_
_entity_poly.entity_id
_entity_poly.type
_entity_poly.pdbx_seq_one_letter_code
_entity_poly.pdbx_strand_id
1 'polypeptide(L)'
;MKRNSSRKPTIEIFDKVVQYLENLGVPRENIIGFSDLSFQYYVDNLKQYKRHIRDEVIIEMPAGIKADKAILAHCLKHENAVFISQDLMREYYIYLPYRSWIVKRRICVVLVGSEIHLIPMLDEKISQKSFKKRGEKNQRIKLKEDNLGNVKKISLSTLDILKIIEDSNKESEFELYD
;
A
#
# COMPACT_ATOMS: atom_id res chain seq x y z
N MET A 1 -13.31 -1.77 -3.97
CA MET A 1 -13.93 -0.58 -3.32
C MET A 1 -15.40 -0.47 -3.69
N LYS A 2 -16.33 -0.49 -2.71
CA LYS A 2 -17.77 -0.31 -2.96
C LYS A 2 -17.99 1.13 -3.40
N ARG A 3 -18.66 1.28 -4.54
CA ARG A 3 -19.00 2.59 -5.10
C ARG A 3 -20.44 2.94 -4.72
N ASN A 4 -20.73 4.21 -4.47
CA ASN A 4 -22.12 4.65 -4.25
C ASN A 4 -22.95 4.55 -5.56
N SER A 5 -24.24 4.87 -5.51
CA SER A 5 -25.12 4.90 -6.68
C SER A 5 -24.59 5.77 -7.83
N SER A 6 -23.73 6.75 -7.52
CA SER A 6 -23.02 7.61 -8.47
C SER A 6 -21.64 7.09 -8.88
N ARG A 7 -21.32 5.83 -8.60
CA ARG A 7 -20.02 5.17 -8.87
C ARG A 7 -18.81 5.81 -8.15
N LYS A 8 -19.02 6.65 -7.15
CA LYS A 8 -17.93 7.30 -6.41
C LYS A 8 -17.34 6.38 -5.35
N PRO A 9 -16.02 6.40 -5.14
CA PRO A 9 -15.39 5.80 -3.97
C PRO A 9 -16.03 6.35 -2.68
N THR A 10 -16.39 5.45 -1.77
CA THR A 10 -17.02 5.81 -0.49
C THR A 10 -15.99 5.88 0.62
N ILE A 11 -15.88 7.03 1.28
CA ILE A 11 -14.99 7.20 2.44
C ILE A 11 -15.47 6.39 3.66
N GLU A 12 -16.75 6.07 3.72
CA GLU A 12 -17.35 5.27 4.80
C GLU A 12 -16.68 3.90 4.98
N ILE A 13 -16.17 3.28 3.90
CA ILE A 13 -15.44 2.02 4.02
C ILE A 13 -14.16 2.22 4.83
N PHE A 14 -13.47 3.35 4.62
CA PHE A 14 -12.26 3.67 5.36
C PHE A 14 -12.57 3.82 6.85
N ASP A 15 -13.63 4.55 7.21
CA ASP A 15 -14.09 4.68 8.61
C ASP A 15 -14.38 3.33 9.25
N LYS A 16 -15.07 2.45 8.52
CA LYS A 16 -15.40 1.11 9.02
C LYS A 16 -14.14 0.26 9.23
N VAL A 17 -13.14 0.36 8.35
CA VAL A 17 -11.86 -0.35 8.52
C VAL A 17 -11.14 0.17 9.76
N VAL A 18 -11.05 1.49 9.90
CA VAL A 18 -10.48 2.15 11.08
C VAL A 18 -11.13 1.64 12.36
N GLN A 19 -12.46 1.75 12.43
CA GLN A 19 -13.22 1.37 13.63
C GLN A 19 -13.05 -0.11 13.94
N TYR A 20 -13.01 -0.96 12.91
CA TYR A 20 -12.74 -2.38 13.07
C TYR A 20 -11.36 -2.63 13.69
N LEU A 21 -10.32 -1.91 13.25
CA LEU A 21 -8.97 -2.03 13.82
C LEU A 21 -8.88 -1.51 15.26
N GLU A 22 -9.53 -0.38 15.56
CA GLU A 22 -9.61 0.15 16.93
C GLU A 22 -10.30 -0.85 17.87
N ASN A 23 -11.39 -1.47 17.43
CA ASN A 23 -12.09 -2.52 18.18
C ASN A 23 -11.24 -3.79 18.40
N LEU A 24 -10.27 -4.05 17.52
CA LEU A 24 -9.27 -5.10 17.71
C LEU A 24 -8.12 -4.69 18.65
N GLY A 25 -8.10 -3.44 19.12
CA GLY A 25 -7.07 -2.91 20.01
C GLY A 25 -5.88 -2.28 19.31
N VAL A 26 -5.97 -1.99 18.00
CA VAL A 26 -4.92 -1.23 17.29
C VAL A 26 -5.07 0.26 17.68
N PRO A 27 -4.03 0.89 18.23
CA PRO A 27 -4.09 2.31 18.57
C PRO A 27 -4.30 3.18 17.33
N ARG A 28 -5.12 4.22 17.47
CA ARG A 28 -5.55 5.09 16.35
C ARG A 28 -4.36 5.75 15.64
N GLU A 29 -3.37 6.17 16.40
CA GLU A 29 -2.11 6.77 15.96
C GLU A 29 -1.25 5.82 15.10
N ASN A 30 -1.49 4.51 15.17
CA ASN A 30 -0.81 3.51 14.34
C ASN A 30 -1.58 3.18 13.06
N ILE A 31 -2.75 3.81 12.83
CA ILE A 31 -3.58 3.58 11.64
C ILE A 31 -3.41 4.75 10.68
N ILE A 32 -2.69 4.49 9.58
CA ILE A 32 -2.39 5.50 8.57
C ILE A 32 -3.01 5.08 7.23
N GLY A 33 -3.82 5.97 6.65
CA GLY A 33 -4.31 5.89 5.29
C GLY A 33 -3.42 6.68 4.35
N PHE A 34 -3.23 6.17 3.13
CA PHE A 34 -2.57 6.90 2.05
C PHE A 34 -3.54 7.10 0.90
N SER A 35 -3.54 8.29 0.31
CA SER A 35 -4.45 8.65 -0.77
C SER A 35 -3.73 9.42 -1.87
N ASP A 36 -4.07 9.17 -3.14
CA ASP A 36 -3.59 10.02 -4.23
C ASP A 36 -4.25 11.41 -4.14
N LEU A 37 -3.52 12.49 -4.45
CA LEU A 37 -4.09 13.85 -4.51
C LEU A 37 -5.36 13.95 -5.35
N SER A 38 -5.44 13.16 -6.42
CA SER A 38 -6.59 13.15 -7.31
C SER A 38 -7.88 12.62 -6.65
N PHE A 39 -7.77 11.87 -5.56
CA PHE A 39 -8.91 11.23 -4.89
C PHE A 39 -9.93 12.25 -4.37
N GLN A 40 -9.48 13.44 -3.95
CA GLN A 40 -10.34 14.51 -3.46
C GLN A 40 -11.41 14.95 -4.48
N TYR A 41 -11.18 14.75 -5.78
CA TYR A 41 -12.15 15.10 -6.83
C TYR A 41 -13.22 14.02 -7.03
N TYR A 42 -12.98 12.81 -6.55
CA TYR A 42 -13.85 11.64 -6.80
C TYR A 42 -14.57 11.14 -5.56
N VAL A 43 -14.07 11.45 -4.36
CA VAL A 43 -14.67 11.01 -3.09
C VAL A 43 -16.12 11.49 -2.96
N ASP A 44 -16.95 10.65 -2.35
CA ASP A 44 -18.37 10.93 -2.12
C ASP A 44 -18.60 12.02 -1.07
N ASN A 45 -17.81 12.04 0.00
CA ASN A 45 -17.90 13.00 1.09
C ASN A 45 -16.57 13.72 1.32
N LEU A 46 -16.35 14.80 0.58
CA LEU A 46 -15.12 15.60 0.64
C LEU A 46 -14.86 16.20 2.03
N LYS A 47 -15.92 16.64 2.74
CA LYS A 47 -15.78 17.23 4.08
C LYS A 47 -15.20 16.22 5.07
N GLN A 48 -15.70 14.99 5.03
CA GLN A 48 -15.19 13.90 5.88
C GLN A 48 -13.77 13.50 5.49
N TYR A 49 -13.48 13.38 4.19
CA TYR A 49 -12.12 13.12 3.71
C TYR A 49 -11.11 14.17 4.19
N LYS A 50 -11.42 15.47 4.05
CA LYS A 50 -10.54 16.55 4.53
C LYS A 50 -10.41 16.59 6.06
N ARG A 51 -11.42 16.13 6.81
CA ARG A 51 -11.29 15.92 8.25
C ARG A 51 -10.27 14.84 8.57
N HIS A 52 -10.30 13.69 7.89
CA HIS A 52 -9.28 12.64 8.09
C HIS A 52 -7.86 13.10 7.75
N ILE A 53 -7.70 14.01 6.78
CA ILE A 53 -6.40 14.62 6.51
C ILE A 53 -5.96 15.50 7.68
N ARG A 54 -6.85 16.37 8.19
CA ARG A 54 -6.55 17.24 9.34
C ARG A 54 -6.21 16.44 10.59
N ASP A 55 -6.90 15.33 10.80
CA ASP A 55 -6.69 14.45 11.95
C ASP A 55 -5.48 13.52 11.76
N GLU A 56 -4.68 13.72 10.70
CA GLU A 56 -3.47 12.94 10.33
C GLU A 56 -3.72 11.43 10.13
N VAL A 57 -4.97 11.06 9.94
CA VAL A 57 -5.39 9.68 9.68
C VAL A 57 -5.18 9.31 8.22
N ILE A 58 -5.29 10.28 7.31
CA ILE A 58 -5.00 10.11 5.88
C ILE A 58 -3.90 11.08 5.49
N ILE A 59 -2.82 10.54 4.92
CA ILE A 59 -1.77 11.32 4.28
C ILE A 59 -2.07 11.35 2.77
N GLU A 60 -2.26 12.56 2.25
CA GLU A 60 -2.45 12.80 0.82
C GLU A 60 -1.08 12.89 0.13
N MET A 61 -0.90 12.12 -0.94
CA MET A 61 0.37 12.08 -1.67
C MET A 61 0.52 13.28 -2.60
N PRO A 62 1.70 13.89 -2.71
CA PRO A 62 1.96 14.95 -3.67
C PRO A 62 1.72 14.49 -5.12
N ALA A 63 1.51 15.46 -6.01
CA ALA A 63 1.30 15.18 -7.43
C ALA A 63 2.44 14.34 -8.02
N GLY A 64 2.09 13.28 -8.75
CA GLY A 64 3.05 12.37 -9.39
C GLY A 64 3.53 11.21 -8.49
N ILE A 65 3.23 11.23 -7.19
CA ILE A 65 3.50 10.11 -6.29
C ILE A 65 2.20 9.32 -6.10
N LYS A 66 2.26 8.01 -6.38
CA LYS A 66 1.13 7.10 -6.17
C LYS A 66 1.04 6.65 -4.72
N ALA A 67 -0.15 6.64 -4.13
CA ALA A 67 -0.42 6.12 -2.79
C ALA A 67 0.11 4.70 -2.58
N ASP A 68 -0.04 3.81 -3.55
CA ASP A 68 0.48 2.44 -3.48
C ASP A 68 1.99 2.38 -3.22
N LYS A 69 2.77 3.31 -3.80
CA LYS A 69 4.22 3.39 -3.56
C LYS A 69 4.52 3.79 -2.12
N ALA A 70 3.78 4.76 -1.60
CA ALA A 70 3.97 5.25 -0.24
C ALA A 70 3.60 4.19 0.80
N ILE A 71 2.49 3.47 0.60
CA ILE A 71 2.09 2.33 1.44
C ILE A 71 3.22 1.29 1.52
N LEU A 72 3.73 0.87 0.35
CA LEU A 72 4.78 -0.16 0.29
C LEU A 72 6.07 0.32 0.95
N ALA A 73 6.47 1.56 0.71
CA ALA A 73 7.69 2.11 1.27
C ALA A 73 7.61 2.32 2.79
N HIS A 74 6.46 2.77 3.30
CA HIS A 74 6.19 2.80 4.73
C HIS A 74 6.33 1.39 5.33
N CYS A 75 5.69 0.38 4.73
CA CYS A 75 5.79 -1.00 5.19
C CYS A 75 7.20 -1.62 5.06
N LEU A 76 8.04 -1.13 4.15
CA LEU A 76 9.44 -1.54 4.03
C LEU A 76 10.31 -0.92 5.12
N LYS A 77 9.98 0.30 5.57
CA LYS A 77 10.69 1.02 6.65
C LYS A 77 10.34 0.46 8.04
N HIS A 78 9.15 -0.08 8.21
CA HIS A 78 8.63 -0.56 9.49
C HIS A 78 8.42 -2.07 9.47
N GLU A 79 9.26 -2.83 10.19
CA GLU A 79 9.29 -4.31 10.13
C GLU A 79 7.94 -4.95 10.46
N ASN A 80 7.24 -4.39 11.46
CA ASN A 80 5.95 -4.86 12.00
C ASN A 80 4.73 -4.22 11.32
N ALA A 81 4.94 -3.40 10.28
CA ALA A 81 3.82 -2.82 9.53
C ALA A 81 3.21 -3.85 8.57
N VAL A 82 1.89 -3.87 8.57
CA VAL A 82 1.05 -4.56 7.60
C VAL A 82 0.23 -3.52 6.87
N PHE A 83 -0.21 -3.82 5.66
CA PHE A 83 -1.07 -2.92 4.91
C PHE A 83 -2.34 -3.60 4.46
N ILE A 84 -3.40 -2.79 4.37
CA ILE A 84 -4.72 -3.25 4.01
C ILE A 84 -4.99 -2.82 2.57
N SER A 85 -5.13 -3.79 1.65
CA SER A 85 -5.44 -3.51 0.25
C SER A 85 -6.10 -4.70 -0.44
N GLN A 86 -7.00 -4.41 -1.38
CA GLN A 86 -7.54 -5.40 -2.32
C GLN A 86 -6.62 -5.61 -3.53
N ASP A 87 -5.73 -4.65 -3.82
CA ASP A 87 -4.83 -4.75 -4.95
C ASP A 87 -3.70 -5.76 -4.69
N LEU A 88 -3.36 -6.51 -5.73
CA LEU A 88 -2.23 -7.40 -5.74
C LEU A 88 -0.89 -6.67 -5.90
N MET A 89 -0.91 -5.40 -6.34
CA MET A 89 0.25 -4.52 -6.49
C MET A 89 1.37 -5.20 -7.29
N ARG A 90 0.98 -5.90 -8.37
CA ARG A 90 1.86 -6.79 -9.15
C ARG A 90 2.97 -6.03 -9.85
N GLU A 91 2.68 -4.80 -10.26
CA GLU A 91 3.63 -3.88 -10.88
C GLU A 91 4.79 -3.50 -9.95
N TYR A 92 4.62 -3.65 -8.64
CA TYR A 92 5.62 -3.26 -7.66
C TYR A 92 6.56 -4.40 -7.24
N TYR A 93 6.35 -5.63 -7.74
CA TYR A 93 7.13 -6.80 -7.30
C TYR A 93 8.63 -6.68 -7.56
N ILE A 94 9.03 -5.90 -8.55
CA ILE A 94 10.44 -5.66 -8.87
C ILE A 94 11.17 -4.79 -7.83
N TYR A 95 10.43 -4.05 -7.00
CA TYR A 95 10.97 -3.16 -5.97
C TYR A 95 10.96 -3.80 -4.56
N LEU A 96 10.39 -5.00 -4.42
CA LEU A 96 10.26 -5.68 -3.15
C LEU A 96 11.43 -6.63 -2.90
N PRO A 97 11.81 -6.88 -1.62
CA PRO A 97 12.89 -7.81 -1.29
C PRO A 97 12.70 -9.21 -1.91
N TYR A 98 11.46 -9.67 -1.97
CA TYR A 98 11.06 -10.92 -2.63
C TYR A 98 9.55 -10.92 -2.88
N ARG A 99 9.07 -11.72 -3.85
CA ARG A 99 7.67 -11.71 -4.29
C ARG A 99 6.66 -12.06 -3.19
N SER A 100 7.00 -12.98 -2.29
CA SER A 100 6.11 -13.34 -1.16
C SER A 100 6.11 -12.32 -0.02
N TRP A 101 6.93 -11.27 -0.08
CA TRP A 101 6.95 -10.20 0.92
C TRP A 101 5.58 -9.54 1.02
N ILE A 102 4.96 -9.28 -0.14
CA ILE A 102 3.64 -8.66 -0.22
C ILE A 102 2.54 -9.56 0.35
N VAL A 103 2.65 -10.88 0.13
CA VAL A 103 1.69 -11.87 0.61
C VAL A 103 1.71 -11.89 2.14
N LYS A 104 2.90 -11.92 2.74
CA LYS A 104 3.05 -11.96 4.20
C LYS A 104 2.55 -10.71 4.93
N ARG A 105 2.47 -9.56 4.26
CA ARG A 105 2.15 -8.26 4.89
C ARG A 105 0.82 -7.66 4.47
N ARG A 106 0.21 -8.18 3.39
CA ARG A 106 -1.08 -7.68 2.93
C ARG A 106 -2.21 -8.36 3.67
N ILE A 107 -3.14 -7.53 4.14
CA ILE A 107 -4.44 -7.93 4.65
C ILE A 107 -5.48 -7.48 3.62
N CYS A 108 -6.36 -8.39 3.21
CA CYS A 108 -7.45 -8.07 2.30
C CYS A 108 -8.71 -7.67 3.09
N VAL A 109 -9.44 -6.69 2.58
CA VAL A 109 -10.76 -6.30 3.10
C VAL A 109 -11.84 -6.98 2.29
N VAL A 110 -12.73 -7.68 2.98
CA VAL A 110 -13.97 -8.23 2.40
C VAL A 110 -15.16 -7.57 3.08
N LEU A 111 -16.12 -7.14 2.26
CA LEU A 111 -17.39 -6.56 2.72
C LEU A 111 -18.49 -7.59 2.50
N VAL A 112 -19.13 -8.04 3.57
CA VAL A 112 -20.28 -8.96 3.52
C VAL A 112 -21.47 -8.24 4.14
N GLY A 113 -22.40 -7.79 3.31
CA GLY A 113 -23.50 -6.92 3.76
C GLY A 113 -22.97 -5.58 4.30
N SER A 114 -23.17 -5.35 5.60
CA SER A 114 -22.66 -4.18 6.34
C SER A 114 -21.37 -4.46 7.11
N GLU A 115 -20.91 -5.70 7.16
CA GLU A 115 -19.77 -6.13 7.96
C GLU A 115 -18.46 -6.05 7.17
N ILE A 116 -17.37 -5.77 7.89
CA ILE A 116 -16.01 -5.81 7.38
C ILE A 116 -15.31 -7.04 7.96
N HIS A 117 -14.64 -7.79 7.08
CA HIS A 117 -13.73 -8.85 7.45
C HIS A 117 -12.33 -8.54 6.91
N LEU A 118 -11.33 -8.68 7.78
CA LEU A 118 -9.92 -8.56 7.44
C LEU A 118 -9.32 -9.96 7.30
N ILE A 119 -8.82 -10.29 6.11
CA ILE A 119 -8.29 -11.61 5.78
C ILE A 119 -6.79 -11.49 5.54
N PRO A 120 -5.93 -12.00 6.44
CA PRO A 120 -4.49 -12.06 6.18
C PRO A 120 -4.23 -13.02 5.01
N MET A 121 -3.35 -12.61 4.10
CA MET A 121 -2.94 -13.46 2.98
C MET A 121 -1.88 -14.46 3.47
N LEU A 122 -2.32 -15.55 4.09
CA LEU A 122 -1.42 -16.61 4.52
C LEU A 122 -0.80 -17.29 3.31
N ASP A 123 0.53 -17.42 3.29
CA ASP A 123 1.24 -18.27 2.33
C ASP A 123 1.01 -19.72 2.78
N GLU A 124 0.20 -20.48 2.03
CA GLU A 124 -0.14 -21.89 2.34
C GLU A 124 1.11 -22.78 2.51
N LYS A 125 2.29 -22.33 2.08
CA LYS A 125 3.56 -23.01 2.30
C LYS A 125 4.06 -23.05 3.73
N ILE A 126 3.49 -22.27 4.65
CA ILE A 126 3.74 -22.40 6.09
C ILE A 126 2.72 -23.37 6.73
N SER A 127 1.62 -23.67 6.03
CA SER A 127 0.57 -24.60 6.47
C SER A 127 0.77 -26.04 5.98
N GLN A 128 1.60 -26.29 4.97
CA GLN A 128 1.89 -27.66 4.51
C GLN A 128 3.39 -27.86 4.23
N LYS A 129 3.95 -28.85 4.94
CA LYS A 129 5.26 -29.46 4.77
C LYS A 129 5.77 -29.43 3.31
N SER A 130 7.10 -29.31 3.17
CA SER A 130 7.86 -30.00 2.13
C SER A 130 7.41 -29.83 0.67
N PHE A 131 7.92 -28.81 -0.02
CA PHE A 131 8.07 -28.88 -1.48
C PHE A 131 9.55 -28.86 -1.85
N LYS A 132 10.16 -30.04 -1.70
CA LYS A 132 11.34 -30.47 -2.48
C LYS A 132 11.03 -30.27 -3.97
N LYS A 133 12.07 -29.91 -4.74
CA LYS A 133 12.11 -29.78 -6.22
C LYS A 133 11.61 -28.44 -6.81
N ARG A 134 12.50 -27.45 -6.85
CA ARG A 134 12.50 -26.42 -7.92
C ARG A 134 13.91 -25.87 -8.22
N GLY A 135 14.93 -26.73 -8.07
CA GLY A 135 16.33 -26.38 -8.33
C GLY A 135 16.76 -26.37 -9.80
N GLU A 136 15.95 -26.85 -10.75
CA GLU A 136 16.46 -27.14 -12.10
C GLU A 136 16.01 -26.17 -13.21
N LYS A 137 15.12 -25.21 -12.93
CA LYS A 137 14.63 -24.29 -13.99
C LYS A 137 15.39 -22.97 -14.13
N ASN A 138 16.27 -22.62 -13.20
CA ASN A 138 16.95 -21.31 -13.18
C ASN A 138 18.22 -21.24 -14.04
N GLN A 139 18.70 -22.34 -14.63
CA GLN A 139 19.88 -22.30 -15.52
C GLN A 139 19.55 -21.90 -16.97
N ARG A 140 18.28 -21.94 -17.40
CA ARG A 140 17.90 -21.63 -18.80
C ARG A 140 17.54 -20.16 -19.08
N ILE A 141 17.35 -19.34 -18.04
CA ILE A 141 16.97 -17.91 -18.22
C ILE A 141 18.22 -17.02 -18.35
N LYS A 142 19.38 -17.45 -17.81
CA LYS A 142 20.65 -16.70 -17.88
C LYS A 142 21.26 -16.56 -19.29
N LEU A 143 20.76 -17.28 -20.30
CA LEU A 143 21.33 -17.26 -21.66
C LEU A 143 20.58 -16.34 -22.65
N LYS A 144 19.54 -15.62 -22.21
CA LYS A 144 18.75 -14.73 -23.09
C LYS A 144 18.86 -13.23 -22.76
N GLU A 145 19.52 -12.85 -21.67
CA GLU A 145 19.63 -11.44 -21.26
C GLU A 145 20.82 -10.70 -21.89
N ASP A 146 21.73 -11.40 -22.59
CA ASP A 146 22.92 -10.76 -23.19
C ASP A 146 22.64 -10.03 -24.53
N ASN A 147 21.39 -9.97 -25.01
CA ASN A 147 21.09 -9.50 -26.39
C ASN A 147 19.92 -8.51 -26.57
N LEU A 148 19.48 -7.77 -25.56
CA LEU A 148 18.59 -6.63 -25.80
C LEU A 148 19.13 -5.33 -25.19
N GLY A 149 19.59 -4.46 -26.08
CA GLY A 149 20.26 -3.21 -25.80
C GLY A 149 19.41 -2.17 -25.07
N ASN A 150 20.15 -1.32 -24.36
CA ASN A 150 19.89 0.08 -24.00
C ASN A 150 18.45 0.58 -24.13
N VAL A 151 17.65 0.32 -23.10
CA VAL A 151 16.66 1.28 -22.61
C VAL A 151 17.12 1.71 -21.22
N LYS A 152 17.54 2.98 -21.06
CA LYS A 152 17.79 3.58 -19.74
C LYS A 152 16.47 3.58 -18.96
N LYS A 153 16.20 2.49 -18.24
CA LYS A 153 15.24 2.46 -17.14
C LYS A 153 15.80 3.35 -16.05
N ILE A 154 15.11 4.45 -15.74
CA ILE A 154 15.33 5.16 -14.48
C ILE A 154 14.84 4.22 -13.38
N SER A 155 15.75 3.41 -12.86
CA SER A 155 15.50 2.54 -11.71
C SER A 155 15.51 3.40 -10.45
N LEU A 156 14.35 3.93 -10.06
CA LEU A 156 14.18 4.48 -8.72
C LEU A 156 14.47 3.35 -7.72
N SER A 157 15.57 3.51 -7.01
CA SER A 157 16.04 2.60 -5.98
C SER A 157 15.15 2.71 -4.73
N THR A 158 15.20 1.72 -3.84
CA THR A 158 14.50 1.76 -2.55
C THR A 158 14.86 3.02 -1.74
N LEU A 159 16.09 3.53 -1.89
CA LEU A 159 16.54 4.79 -1.30
C LEU A 159 15.80 6.01 -1.86
N ASP A 160 15.49 6.01 -3.17
CA ASP A 160 14.76 7.11 -3.79
C ASP A 160 13.32 7.20 -3.29
N ILE A 161 12.69 6.06 -2.98
CA ILE A 161 11.33 6.03 -2.43
C ILE A 161 11.34 6.47 -0.95
N LEU A 162 12.36 6.07 -0.18
CA LEU A 162 12.53 6.55 1.20
C LEU A 162 12.78 8.06 1.24
N LYS A 163 13.56 8.59 0.31
CA LYS A 163 13.83 10.03 0.18
C LYS A 163 12.57 10.83 -0.18
N ILE A 164 11.73 10.30 -1.07
CA ILE A 164 10.41 10.88 -1.38
C ILE A 164 9.52 11.00 -0.11
N ILE A 165 9.58 10.02 0.79
CA ILE A 165 8.83 10.05 2.06
C ILE A 165 9.44 11.06 3.05
N GLU A 166 10.77 11.14 3.12
CA GLU A 166 11.45 12.12 3.98
C GLU A 166 11.23 13.57 3.52
N ASP A 167 11.19 13.80 2.21
CA ASP A 167 10.96 15.13 1.65
C ASP A 167 9.50 15.57 1.82
N SER A 168 8.53 14.65 1.76
CA SER A 168 7.10 14.96 2.01
C SER A 168 6.78 15.24 3.47
N ASN A 169 7.51 14.64 4.43
CA ASN A 169 7.38 14.98 5.86
C ASN A 169 8.06 16.32 6.22
N LYS A 170 8.99 16.83 5.40
CA LYS A 170 9.62 18.14 5.62
C LYS A 170 8.78 19.30 5.09
N GLU A 171 7.98 19.08 4.04
CA GLU A 171 7.05 20.09 3.53
C GLU A 171 5.87 20.36 4.50
N SER A 172 5.53 19.42 5.38
CA SER A 172 4.54 19.66 6.46
C SER A 172 5.05 20.50 7.63
N GLU A 173 6.36 20.80 7.71
CA GLU A 173 6.95 21.67 8.76
C GLU A 173 7.14 23.13 8.30
N PHE A 174 6.78 23.49 7.06
CA PHE A 174 7.07 24.82 6.47
C PHE A 174 5.84 25.66 6.08
N GLU A 175 4.74 25.58 6.83
CA GLU A 175 3.69 26.62 6.82
C GLU A 175 3.20 26.90 8.26
N LEU A 176 4.11 27.39 9.10
CA LEU A 176 3.77 27.93 10.42
C LEU A 176 4.62 29.17 10.75
N TYR A 177 4.95 30.00 9.75
CA TYR A 177 5.33 31.40 9.98
C TYR A 177 4.84 32.29 8.84
N ASP A 178 4.04 33.27 9.25
CA ASP A 178 3.45 34.45 8.57
C ASP A 178 2.21 34.27 7.68
#